data_AF-A0A256Z4I6-F1
#
_entry.id   AF-A0A256Z4I6-F1
#
_cell.length_a   1.000
_cell.length_b   1.000
_cell.length_c   1.000
_cell.angle_alpha   90.00
_cell.angle_beta   90.00
_cell.angle_gamma   90.00
#
_symmetry.space_group_name_H-M   'P 1'
#
loop_
_entity.id
_entity.type
_entity.pdbx_description
1 polymer ?
#
loop_
_entity_poly.entity_id
_entity_poly.type
_entity_poly.pdbx_seq_one_letter_code
_entity_poly.pdbx_strand_id
1 'polypeptide(L)'
;MPMLASYNEALSRISKVLRNLYPLLRDKTCSSYLSSIDAVRFLEYIKLLLESLLILKGFRPPSLDVTNIAAIALDLGIISSKEFSVITDLNVKIRLGWRLKSNELIDVISTLLRRIEEVDPYVRRDLRLFIY
;
A
#
# COMPACT_ATOMS: atom_id res chain seq x y z
N MET A 1 -9.18 21.19 -14.61
CA MET A 1 -7.92 20.77 -13.95
C MET A 1 -8.14 19.61 -12.94
N PRO A 2 -8.58 18.41 -13.37
CA PRO A 2 -8.79 17.26 -12.48
C PRO A 2 -7.53 16.42 -12.18
N MET A 3 -6.52 16.47 -13.05
CA MET A 3 -5.28 15.66 -12.94
C MET A 3 -4.41 16.04 -11.73
N LEU A 4 -4.20 17.33 -11.48
CA LEU A 4 -3.35 17.81 -10.36
C LEU A 4 -3.94 17.46 -8.98
N ALA A 5 -5.26 17.58 -8.82
CA ALA A 5 -5.94 17.22 -7.58
C ALA A 5 -5.83 15.72 -7.30
N SER A 6 -5.96 14.89 -8.35
CA SER A 6 -5.83 13.43 -8.27
C SER A 6 -4.40 13.03 -7.90
N TYR A 7 -3.39 13.67 -8.50
CA TYR A 7 -1.98 13.43 -8.16
C TYR A 7 -1.67 13.79 -6.69
N ASN A 8 -2.12 14.96 -6.22
CA ASN A 8 -1.93 15.38 -4.83
C ASN A 8 -2.64 14.44 -3.84
N GLU A 9 -3.80 13.90 -4.22
CA GLU A 9 -4.51 12.89 -3.44
C GLU A 9 -3.69 11.59 -3.33
N ALA A 10 -3.11 11.11 -4.44
CA ALA A 10 -2.23 9.95 -4.43
C ALA A 10 -1.01 10.16 -3.52
N LEU A 11 -0.36 11.32 -3.62
CA LEU A 11 0.78 11.69 -2.77
C LEU A 11 0.41 11.78 -1.28
N SER A 12 -0.75 12.36 -0.96
CA SER A 12 -1.25 12.45 0.41
C SER A 12 -1.48 11.06 1.04
N ARG A 13 -2.06 10.13 0.26
CA ARG A 13 -2.26 8.73 0.70
C ARG A 13 -0.92 8.03 0.93
N ILE A 14 0.05 8.21 0.03
CA ILE A 14 1.40 7.63 0.18
C ILE A 14 2.12 8.22 1.39
N SER A 15 2.03 9.53 1.61
CA SER A 15 2.67 10.18 2.76
C SER A 15 2.09 9.69 4.09
N LYS A 16 0.77 9.47 4.16
CA LYS A 16 0.11 8.86 5.32
C LYS A 16 0.66 7.47 5.62
N VAL A 17 0.85 6.64 4.59
CA VAL A 17 1.44 5.30 4.76
C VAL A 17 2.88 5.41 5.26
N LEU A 18 3.73 6.20 4.61
CA LEU A 18 5.13 6.33 4.99
C LEU A 18 5.30 6.87 6.41
N ARG A 19 4.54 7.89 6.80
CA ARG A 19 4.61 8.49 8.15
C ARG A 19 4.30 7.48 9.25
N ASN A 20 3.33 6.59 9.02
CA ASN A 20 2.94 5.58 10.01
C ASN A 20 3.81 4.32 9.97
N LEU A 21 4.43 4.03 8.84
CA LEU A 21 5.24 2.84 8.63
C LEU A 21 6.72 3.05 8.98
N TYR A 22 7.23 4.28 8.88
CA TYR A 22 8.62 4.61 9.22
C TYR A 22 9.00 4.30 10.68
N PRO A 23 8.16 4.60 11.70
CA PRO A 23 8.42 4.18 13.07
C PRO A 23 8.52 2.66 13.21
N LEU A 24 7.66 1.92 12.52
CA LEU A 24 7.60 0.46 12.53
C LEU A 24 8.81 -0.18 11.84
N LEU A 25 9.36 0.44 10.79
CA LEU A 25 10.58 0.00 10.12
C LEU A 25 11.86 0.34 10.90
N ARG A 26 11.86 1.47 11.61
CA ARG A 26 13.03 1.94 12.37
C ARG A 26 13.26 1.08 13.61
N ASP A 27 12.19 0.56 14.20
CA ASP A 27 12.26 -0.47 15.23
C ASP A 27 12.61 -1.81 14.58
N LYS A 28 13.91 -2.08 14.42
CA LYS A 28 14.48 -3.33 13.88
C LYS A 28 14.22 -4.56 14.78
N THR A 29 13.12 -4.57 15.53
CA THR A 29 12.61 -5.69 16.33
C THR A 29 11.54 -6.49 15.57
N CYS A 30 11.57 -6.48 14.22
CA CYS A 30 10.69 -7.25 13.33
C CYS A 30 11.05 -8.76 13.27
N SER A 31 10.98 -9.43 14.42
CA SER A 31 10.73 -10.88 14.50
C SER A 31 9.50 -11.18 15.37
N SER A 32 8.80 -10.15 15.81
CA SER A 32 7.54 -10.28 16.54
C SER A 32 6.38 -10.57 15.58
N TYR A 33 5.46 -11.42 16.03
CA TYR A 33 4.15 -11.53 15.41
C TYR A 33 3.40 -10.23 15.62
N LEU A 34 2.71 -9.74 14.59
CA LEU A 34 1.88 -8.54 14.70
C LEU A 34 0.67 -8.79 15.59
N SER A 35 0.27 -7.75 16.34
CA SER A 35 -1.06 -7.74 16.93
C SER A 35 -2.12 -7.74 15.83
N SER A 36 -3.32 -8.24 16.13
CA SER A 36 -4.44 -8.20 15.19
C SER A 36 -4.78 -6.78 14.74
N ILE A 37 -4.64 -5.81 15.64
CA ILE A 37 -4.87 -4.38 15.36
C ILE A 37 -3.85 -3.87 14.35
N ASP A 38 -2.58 -4.20 14.53
CA ASP A 38 -1.53 -3.77 13.60
C ASP A 38 -1.72 -4.43 12.24
N ALA A 39 -2.03 -5.73 12.19
CA ALA A 39 -2.28 -6.43 10.94
C ALA A 39 -3.42 -5.77 10.11
N VAL A 40 -4.50 -5.35 10.76
CA VAL A 40 -5.59 -4.60 10.10
C VAL A 40 -5.11 -3.24 9.59
N ARG A 41 -4.30 -2.50 10.37
CA ARG A 41 -3.70 -1.23 9.91
C ARG A 41 -2.79 -1.42 8.69
N PHE A 42 -2.02 -2.50 8.66
CA PHE A 42 -1.18 -2.85 7.51
C PHE A 42 -2.02 -3.11 6.25
N LEU A 43 -3.18 -3.76 6.35
CA LEU A 43 -4.11 -3.89 5.22
C LEU A 43 -4.64 -2.54 4.74
N GLU A 44 -4.94 -1.61 5.65
CA GLU A 44 -5.33 -0.25 5.27
C GLU A 44 -4.21 0.44 4.50
N TYR A 45 -2.95 0.24 4.90
CA TYR A 45 -1.80 0.79 4.17
C TYR A 45 -1.65 0.18 2.78
N ILE A 46 -1.80 -1.14 2.64
CA ILE A 46 -1.81 -1.81 1.33
C ILE A 46 -2.93 -1.24 0.45
N LYS A 47 -4.13 -1.04 1.02
CA LYS A 47 -5.25 -0.41 0.32
C LYS A 47 -4.89 0.97 -0.20
N LEU A 48 -4.36 1.85 0.66
CA LEU A 48 -3.99 3.21 0.29
C LEU A 48 -2.93 3.23 -0.82
N LEU A 49 -1.94 2.33 -0.78
CA LEU A 49 -0.92 2.24 -1.82
C LEU A 49 -1.47 1.77 -3.16
N LEU A 50 -2.36 0.76 -3.16
CA LEU A 50 -3.02 0.30 -4.38
C LEU A 50 -3.92 1.38 -4.99
N GLU A 51 -4.66 2.10 -4.15
CA GLU A 51 -5.46 3.23 -4.61
C GLU A 51 -4.60 4.34 -5.20
N SER A 52 -3.48 4.67 -4.54
CA SER A 52 -2.52 5.64 -5.10
C SER A 52 -1.96 5.19 -6.45
N LEU A 53 -1.61 3.92 -6.60
CA LEU A 53 -1.17 3.37 -7.89
C LEU A 53 -2.23 3.53 -8.99
N LEU A 54 -3.50 3.24 -8.68
CA LEU A 54 -4.61 3.44 -9.61
C LEU A 54 -4.75 4.91 -10.01
N ILE A 55 -4.69 5.82 -9.03
CA ILE A 55 -4.77 7.26 -9.26
C ILE A 55 -3.62 7.75 -10.13
N LEU A 56 -2.40 7.29 -9.88
CA LEU A 56 -1.22 7.63 -10.70
C LEU A 56 -1.35 7.13 -12.15
N LYS A 57 -2.10 6.04 -12.37
CA LYS A 57 -2.45 5.54 -13.71
C LYS A 57 -3.69 6.21 -14.31
N GLY A 58 -4.26 7.22 -13.64
CA GLY A 58 -5.41 7.98 -14.12
C GLY A 58 -6.78 7.36 -13.80
N PHE A 59 -6.82 6.31 -12.97
CA PHE A 59 -8.06 5.67 -12.55
C PHE A 59 -8.49 6.19 -11.19
N ARG A 60 -9.77 6.58 -11.06
CA ARG A 60 -10.34 6.95 -9.77
C ARG A 60 -10.81 5.69 -9.05
N PRO A 61 -10.16 5.27 -7.96
CA PRO A 61 -10.53 4.03 -7.28
C PRO A 61 -11.92 4.18 -6.65
N PRO A 62 -12.85 3.23 -6.90
CA PRO A 62 -14.08 3.15 -6.14
C PRO A 62 -13.79 2.74 -4.69
N SER A 63 -14.65 3.14 -3.74
CA SER A 63 -14.52 2.73 -2.34
C SER A 63 -14.86 1.24 -2.19
N LEU A 64 -13.85 0.38 -2.34
CA LEU A 64 -13.98 -1.07 -2.29
C LEU A 64 -13.02 -1.69 -1.27
N ASP A 65 -13.21 -2.98 -1.02
CA ASP A 65 -12.30 -3.79 -0.22
C ASP A 65 -10.94 -3.99 -0.92
N VAL A 66 -9.89 -4.27 -0.13
CA VAL A 66 -8.52 -4.39 -0.64
C VAL A 66 -8.38 -5.42 -1.76
N THR A 67 -9.15 -6.51 -1.68
CA THR A 67 -9.14 -7.58 -2.69
C THR A 67 -9.70 -7.12 -4.02
N ASN A 68 -10.76 -6.32 -3.99
CA ASN A 68 -11.38 -5.80 -5.21
C ASN A 68 -10.49 -4.74 -5.86
N ILE A 69 -9.87 -3.87 -5.04
CA ILE A 69 -8.89 -2.89 -5.54
C ILE A 69 -7.67 -3.62 -6.13
N ALA A 70 -7.19 -4.69 -5.49
CA ALA A 70 -6.12 -5.51 -6.01
C ALA A 70 -6.51 -6.22 -7.31
N ALA A 71 -7.76 -6.68 -7.46
CA ALA A 71 -8.26 -7.28 -8.69
C ALA A 71 -8.25 -6.27 -9.85
N ILE A 72 -8.72 -5.04 -9.60
CA ILE A 72 -8.66 -3.95 -10.59
C ILE A 72 -7.20 -3.65 -10.97
N ALA A 73 -6.30 -3.59 -9.98
CA ALA A 73 -4.88 -3.36 -10.23
C ALA A 73 -4.23 -4.50 -11.04
N LEU A 74 -4.68 -5.74 -10.85
CA LEU A 74 -4.24 -6.90 -11.63
C LEU A 74 -4.73 -6.80 -13.08
N ASP A 75 -6.02 -6.51 -13.28
CA ASP A 75 -6.62 -6.38 -14.62
C ASP A 75 -5.97 -5.26 -15.43
N LEU A 76 -5.55 -4.18 -14.77
CA LEU A 76 -4.81 -3.07 -15.38
C LEU A 76 -3.31 -3.35 -15.57
N GLY A 77 -2.82 -4.52 -15.16
CA GLY A 77 -1.41 -4.89 -15.26
C GLY A 77 -0.48 -4.07 -14.37
N ILE A 78 -1.01 -3.42 -13.32
CA ILE A 78 -0.24 -2.62 -12.37
C ILE A 78 0.50 -3.53 -11.38
N ILE A 79 -0.14 -4.62 -10.99
CA ILE A 79 0.44 -5.67 -10.16
C ILE A 79 0.40 -7.01 -10.90
N SER A 80 1.32 -7.90 -10.54
CA SER A 80 1.37 -9.27 -11.06
C SER A 80 0.38 -10.18 -10.35
N SER A 81 0.03 -11.30 -11.01
CA SER A 81 -0.81 -12.35 -10.41
C SER A 81 -0.22 -12.89 -9.10
N LYS A 82 1.12 -12.97 -9.00
CA LYS A 82 1.81 -13.34 -7.76
C LYS A 82 1.52 -12.34 -6.63
N GLU A 83 1.61 -11.04 -6.91
CA GLU A 83 1.35 -10.00 -5.90
C GLU A 83 -0.11 -9.98 -5.48
N PHE A 84 -1.03 -10.12 -6.43
CA PHE A 84 -2.45 -10.27 -6.14
C PHE A 84 -2.73 -11.47 -5.22
N SER A 85 -2.12 -12.63 -5.51
CA SER A 85 -2.26 -13.83 -4.68
C SER A 85 -1.74 -13.61 -3.25
N VAL A 86 -0.63 -12.89 -3.08
CA VAL A 86 -0.09 -12.59 -1.76
C VAL A 86 -1.00 -11.63 -0.98
N ILE A 87 -1.51 -10.58 -1.64
CA ILE A 87 -2.42 -9.61 -1.00
C ILE A 87 -3.73 -10.26 -0.57
N THR A 88 -4.29 -11.13 -1.42
CA THR A 88 -5.54 -11.86 -1.12
C THR A 88 -5.35 -12.86 0.01
N ASP A 89 -4.26 -13.63 0.00
CA ASP A 89 -3.89 -14.54 1.10
C ASP A 89 -3.73 -13.81 2.44
N LEU A 90 -3.03 -12.66 2.44
CA LEU A 90 -2.89 -11.82 3.63
C LEU A 90 -4.24 -11.31 4.15
N ASN A 91 -5.13 -10.83 3.26
CA ASN A 91 -6.46 -10.39 3.67
C ASN A 91 -7.27 -11.52 4.31
N VAL A 92 -7.19 -12.74 3.76
CA VAL A 92 -7.85 -13.93 4.34
C VAL A 92 -7.27 -14.26 5.70
N LYS A 93 -5.94 -14.35 5.84
CA LYS A 93 -5.26 -14.64 7.10
C LYS A 93 -5.64 -13.64 8.20
N ILE A 94 -5.72 -12.36 7.87
CA ILE A 94 -6.07 -11.30 8.84
C ILE A 94 -7.53 -11.42 9.27
N ARG A 95 -8.44 -11.64 8.32
CA ARG A 95 -9.87 -11.81 8.63
C ARG A 95 -10.13 -13.06 9.48
N LEU A 96 -9.33 -14.11 9.29
CA LEU A 96 -9.39 -15.33 10.09
C LEU A 96 -8.63 -15.22 11.43
N GLY A 97 -8.00 -14.08 11.73
CA GLY A 97 -7.27 -13.86 12.97
C GLY A 97 -5.96 -14.65 13.09
N TRP A 98 -5.35 -15.03 11.96
CA TRP A 98 -4.07 -15.74 11.96
C TRP A 98 -2.94 -14.83 12.42
N ARG A 99 -1.97 -15.40 13.13
CA ARG A 99 -0.76 -14.68 13.53
C ARG A 99 0.14 -14.48 12.32
N LEU A 100 0.41 -13.22 12.00
CA LEU A 100 1.27 -12.83 10.89
C LEU A 100 2.61 -12.30 11.37
N LYS A 101 3.66 -12.61 10.62
CA LYS A 101 4.98 -12.01 10.83
C LYS A 101 5.01 -10.63 10.20
N SER A 102 5.60 -9.65 10.90
CA SER A 102 5.76 -8.28 10.38
C SER A 102 6.45 -8.25 9.02
N ASN A 103 7.43 -9.12 8.80
CA ASN A 103 8.20 -9.17 7.56
C ASN A 103 7.33 -9.46 6.33
N GLU A 104 6.34 -10.34 6.44
CA GLU A 104 5.46 -10.68 5.30
C GLU A 104 4.66 -9.47 4.81
N LEU A 105 4.19 -8.63 5.73
CA LEU A 105 3.44 -7.41 5.40
C LEU A 105 4.35 -6.27 4.94
N ILE A 106 5.54 -6.15 5.54
CA ILE A 106 6.55 -5.18 5.13
C ILE A 106 7.00 -5.45 3.70
N ASP A 107 7.26 -6.72 3.33
CA ASP A 107 7.70 -7.09 1.99
C ASP A 107 6.68 -6.67 0.92
N VAL A 108 5.38 -6.85 1.19
CA VAL A 108 4.31 -6.41 0.28
C VAL A 108 4.28 -4.88 0.15
N ILE A 109 4.39 -4.16 1.26
CA ILE A 109 4.37 -2.69 1.22
C ILE A 109 5.61 -2.15 0.50
N SER A 110 6.80 -2.68 0.78
CA SER A 110 8.03 -2.31 0.08
C SER A 110 7.93 -2.59 -1.43
N THR A 111 7.31 -3.72 -1.79
CA THR A 111 7.05 -4.10 -3.19
C THR A 111 6.14 -3.07 -3.88
N LEU A 112 5.03 -2.67 -3.24
CA LEU A 112 4.10 -1.67 -3.78
C LEU A 112 4.72 -0.27 -3.86
N LEU A 113 5.47 0.14 -2.84
CA LEU A 113 6.19 1.42 -2.85
C LEU A 113 7.19 1.48 -4.00
N ARG A 114 7.93 0.39 -4.26
CA ARG A 114 8.82 0.30 -5.41
C ARG A 114 8.06 0.46 -6.74
N ARG A 115 6.87 -0.14 -6.87
CA ARG A 115 6.02 0.04 -8.07
C ARG A 115 5.59 1.50 -8.24
N ILE A 116 5.26 2.18 -7.16
CA ILE A 116 4.93 3.61 -7.20
C ILE A 116 6.11 4.40 -7.75
N GLU A 117 7.33 4.14 -7.28
CA GLU A 117 8.55 4.80 -7.77
C GLU A 117 8.85 4.46 -9.25
N GLU A 118 8.53 3.24 -9.70
CA GLU A 118 8.66 2.82 -11.10
C GLU A 118 7.60 3.49 -12.01
N VAL A 119 6.40 3.72 -11.49
CA VAL A 119 5.32 4.40 -12.22
C VAL A 119 5.57 5.91 -12.31
N ASP A 120 6.08 6.52 -11.24
CA ASP A 120 6.43 7.93 -11.21
C ASP A 120 7.70 8.20 -10.36
N PRO A 121 8.84 8.48 -11.00
CA PRO A 121 10.11 8.72 -10.29
C PRO A 121 10.12 10.04 -9.50
N TYR A 122 9.18 10.96 -9.73
CA TYR A 122 9.09 12.23 -9.03
C TYR A 122 8.33 12.12 -7.70
N VAL A 123 7.56 11.06 -7.48
CA VAL A 123 6.84 10.82 -6.22
C VAL A 123 7.76 10.94 -5.02
N ARG A 124 8.96 10.38 -5.07
CA ARG A 124 9.93 10.44 -3.96
C ARG A 124 10.44 11.86 -3.69
N ARG A 125 10.55 12.69 -4.73
CA ARG A 125 10.92 14.10 -4.61
C ARG A 125 9.76 14.90 -4.00
N ASP A 126 8.55 14.67 -4.47
CA ASP A 126 7.36 15.42 -4.07
C ASP A 126 6.88 15.06 -2.67
N LEU A 127 7.05 13.81 -2.25
CA LEU A 127 6.76 13.36 -0.89
C LEU A 127 7.57 14.09 0.18
N ARG A 128 8.75 14.66 -0.15
CA ARG A 128 9.52 15.48 0.79
C ARG A 128 8.72 16.69 1.30
N LEU A 129 7.78 17.18 0.50
CA LEU A 129 6.92 18.31 0.86
C LEU A 129 5.83 17.93 1.88
N PHE A 130 5.53 16.63 2.04
CA PHE A 130 4.48 16.11 2.93
C PHE A 130 5.03 15.48 4.23
N ILE A 131 6.35 15.46 4.40
CA ILE A 131 7.02 14.86 5.58
C ILE A 131 7.30 15.91 6.67
N TYR A 132 7.12 17.21 6.36
CA TYR A 132 7.13 18.30 7.34
C TYR A 132 5.74 18.51 7.98
#